data_AF-A0A8J7GWA2-F1
#
_entry.id   AF-A0A8J7GWA2-F1
#
_cell.length_a   1.000
_cell.length_b   1.000
_cell.length_c   1.000
_cell.angle_alpha   90.00
_cell.angle_beta   90.00
_cell.angle_gamma   90.00
#
_symmetry.space_group_name_H-M   'P 1'
#
loop_
_entity.id
_entity.type
_entity.pdbx_description
1 polymer ?
#
loop_
_entity_poly.entity_id
_entity_poly.type
_entity_poly.pdbx_seq_one_letter_code
_entity_poly.pdbx_strand_id
1 'polypeptide(L)'
;MHIFPGVASPVPDGRIFSGGQTANNRDIVNLTDAELEMRHGVRWLRTNVESGQYLKISWNHTVVHATRGYRYFITRNGLDPTRRATRADFEDAPFASVINRTPPLNTMPMQAIKLPTDRTGHHIILSVWMVSDTGAGFYSAFDVNFVGGGGGGGETENPASWSPNSVFYPVGVLCFAQRGVYRCRSAHTSNSGWAPGVAFTLWVYVRPMV
;
A
#
# COMPACT_ATOMS: atom_id res chain seq x y z
N MET A 1 6.18 -14.93 3.01
CA MET A 1 6.59 -14.82 4.43
C MET A 1 8.00 -15.33 4.56
N HIS A 2 8.96 -14.46 4.87
CA HIS A 2 10.39 -14.82 4.90
C HIS A 2 10.96 -14.65 6.31
N ILE A 3 11.71 -15.64 6.78
CA ILE A 3 12.42 -15.64 8.06
C ILE A 3 13.73 -14.88 7.87
N PHE A 4 13.99 -13.86 8.68
CA PHE A 4 15.32 -13.27 8.78
C PHE A 4 15.84 -13.52 10.20
N PRO A 5 16.53 -14.65 10.43
CA PRO A 5 17.29 -14.82 11.65
C PRO A 5 18.39 -13.75 11.68
N GLY A 6 18.67 -13.22 12.88
CA GLY A 6 19.53 -12.07 13.14
C GLY A 6 20.65 -11.87 12.12
N VAL A 7 20.49 -10.89 11.25
CA VAL A 7 21.55 -10.46 10.35
C VAL A 7 22.45 -9.50 11.11
N ALA A 8 23.72 -9.88 11.26
CA ALA A 8 24.79 -9.10 11.88
C ALA A 8 25.08 -7.75 11.17
N SER A 9 24.37 -7.46 10.08
CA SER A 9 24.38 -6.17 9.37
C SER A 9 22.94 -5.81 8.96
N PRO A 10 22.55 -4.52 8.98
CA PRO A 10 21.24 -4.11 8.52
C PRO A 10 21.01 -4.54 7.07
N VAL A 11 19.83 -5.10 6.78
CA VAL A 11 19.41 -5.47 5.41
C VAL A 11 19.69 -4.30 4.45
N PRO A 12 20.34 -4.47 3.30
CA PRO A 12 20.58 -3.36 2.38
C PRO A 12 19.30 -2.68 1.89
N ASP A 13 19.33 -1.37 1.67
CA ASP A 13 18.26 -0.65 0.98
C ASP A 13 18.08 -1.18 -0.46
N GLY A 14 16.86 -1.07 -0.98
CA GLY A 14 16.47 -1.74 -2.25
C GLY A 14 16.35 -3.26 -2.14
N ARG A 15 16.57 -3.84 -0.95
CA ARG A 15 16.41 -5.29 -0.68
C ARG A 15 15.63 -5.58 0.60
N ILE A 16 14.86 -4.61 1.09
CA ILE A 16 14.15 -4.71 2.37
C ILE A 16 13.11 -5.84 2.32
N PHE A 17 12.39 -5.99 1.20
CA PHE A 17 11.29 -6.96 1.08
C PHE A 17 11.78 -8.39 0.91
N SER A 18 12.96 -8.58 0.32
CA SER A 18 13.64 -9.89 0.31
C SER A 18 14.53 -10.12 1.54
N GLY A 19 14.56 -9.16 2.47
CA GLY A 19 15.49 -9.07 3.61
C GLY A 19 16.95 -9.37 3.24
N GLY A 20 17.40 -8.79 2.14
CA GLY A 20 18.77 -8.87 1.65
C GLY A 20 19.07 -10.07 0.76
N GLN A 21 18.14 -11.02 0.64
CA GLN A 21 18.34 -12.25 -0.14
C GLN A 21 18.16 -11.98 -1.63
N THR A 22 19.10 -12.43 -2.45
CA THR A 22 19.05 -12.31 -3.92
C THR A 22 18.97 -13.66 -4.64
N ALA A 23 19.24 -14.77 -3.95
CA ALA A 23 19.18 -16.11 -4.51
C ALA A 23 17.74 -16.56 -4.80
N ASN A 24 17.58 -17.56 -5.68
CA ASN A 24 16.32 -18.26 -5.96
C ASN A 24 15.16 -17.31 -6.33
N ASN A 25 15.45 -16.31 -7.16
CA ASN A 25 14.48 -15.29 -7.60
C ASN A 25 13.87 -14.45 -6.47
N ARG A 26 14.45 -14.45 -5.26
CA ARG A 26 13.94 -13.64 -4.14
C ARG A 26 14.07 -12.14 -4.36
N ASP A 27 14.91 -11.70 -5.28
CA ASP A 27 14.99 -10.27 -5.62
C ASP A 27 13.72 -9.75 -6.30
N ILE A 28 12.86 -10.65 -6.83
CA ILE A 28 11.63 -10.25 -7.52
C ILE A 28 10.74 -9.38 -6.64
N VAL A 29 10.70 -9.62 -5.32
CA VAL A 29 9.85 -8.86 -4.40
C VAL A 29 10.34 -7.44 -4.13
N ASN A 30 11.53 -7.07 -4.62
CA ASN A 30 12.07 -5.72 -4.50
C ASN A 30 11.92 -4.90 -5.78
N LEU A 31 11.42 -5.50 -6.88
CA LEU A 31 11.35 -4.83 -8.18
C LEU A 31 10.35 -3.68 -8.17
N THR A 32 10.66 -2.62 -8.91
CA THR A 32 9.68 -1.60 -9.31
C THR A 32 8.63 -2.20 -10.27
N ASP A 33 7.52 -1.50 -10.48
CA ASP A 33 6.55 -1.89 -11.52
C ASP A 33 7.20 -1.97 -12.91
N ALA A 34 8.08 -1.03 -13.25
CA ALA A 34 8.75 -1.01 -14.55
C ALA A 34 9.68 -2.23 -14.72
N GLU A 35 10.43 -2.58 -13.68
CA GLU A 35 11.27 -3.77 -13.69
C GLU A 35 10.45 -5.06 -13.76
N LEU A 36 9.34 -5.14 -13.01
CA LEU A 36 8.46 -6.31 -12.99
C LEU A 36 7.76 -6.48 -14.34
N GLU A 37 7.27 -5.39 -14.94
CA GLU A 37 6.64 -5.39 -16.27
C GLU A 37 7.63 -5.83 -17.34
N MET A 38 8.84 -5.25 -17.35
CA MET A 38 9.87 -5.57 -18.33
C MET A 38 10.29 -7.05 -18.27
N ARG A 39 10.40 -7.62 -17.07
CA ARG A 39 10.91 -8.97 -16.87
C ARG A 39 9.83 -10.05 -16.88
N HIS A 40 8.59 -9.69 -16.54
CA HIS A 40 7.52 -10.65 -16.27
C HIS A 40 6.15 -10.26 -16.86
N GLY A 41 6.02 -9.11 -17.53
CA GLY A 41 4.79 -8.66 -18.18
C GLY A 41 3.64 -8.36 -17.20
N VAL A 42 3.97 -8.10 -15.93
CA VAL A 42 2.99 -7.81 -14.86
C VAL A 42 3.47 -6.68 -13.96
N ARG A 43 2.54 -6.04 -13.27
CA ARG A 43 2.79 -5.03 -12.23
C ARG A 43 2.36 -5.53 -10.86
N TRP A 44 2.82 -4.85 -9.81
CA TRP A 44 2.35 -5.14 -8.47
C TRP A 44 0.85 -4.85 -8.36
N LEU A 45 0.10 -5.86 -7.92
CA LEU A 45 -1.30 -5.71 -7.60
C LEU A 45 -1.42 -4.80 -6.37
N ARG A 46 -2.24 -3.76 -6.50
CA ARG A 46 -2.54 -2.84 -5.41
C ARG A 46 -3.93 -3.09 -4.87
N THR A 47 -4.04 -3.26 -3.56
CA THR A 47 -5.35 -3.27 -2.91
C THR A 47 -5.85 -1.83 -2.78
N ASN A 48 -6.99 -1.52 -3.38
CA ASN A 48 -7.63 -0.22 -3.20
C ASN A 48 -8.12 -0.07 -1.76
N VAL A 49 -7.80 1.07 -1.14
CA VAL A 49 -8.13 1.36 0.25
C VAL A 49 -8.60 2.80 0.44
N GLU A 50 -9.48 3.07 1.40
CA GLU A 50 -9.81 4.42 1.85
C GLU A 50 -8.93 4.86 3.02
N SER A 51 -8.62 6.15 3.08
CA SER A 51 -7.92 6.75 4.21
C SER A 51 -8.73 6.60 5.49
N GLY A 52 -8.08 6.18 6.58
CA GLY A 52 -8.73 5.98 7.87
C GLY A 52 -9.56 4.70 8.03
N GLN A 53 -9.74 3.89 6.98
CA GLN A 53 -10.48 2.63 7.11
C GLN A 53 -9.74 1.62 7.98
N TYR A 54 -10.46 0.59 8.45
CA TYR A 54 -9.87 -0.58 9.06
C TYR A 54 -9.56 -1.65 8.01
N LEU A 55 -8.28 -1.97 7.85
CA LEU A 55 -7.82 -3.08 7.00
C LEU A 55 -7.72 -4.36 7.84
N LYS A 56 -8.35 -5.44 7.37
CA LYS A 56 -8.27 -6.76 7.99
C LYS A 56 -7.05 -7.52 7.45
N ILE A 57 -6.14 -7.89 8.34
CA ILE A 57 -4.93 -8.64 8.03
C ILE A 57 -5.02 -10.03 8.66
N SER A 58 -4.81 -11.05 7.84
CA SER A 58 -4.66 -12.44 8.26
C SER A 58 -3.24 -12.90 7.94
N TRP A 59 -2.60 -13.55 8.92
CA TRP A 59 -1.28 -14.12 8.76
C TRP A 59 -1.40 -15.65 8.68
N ASN A 60 -0.89 -16.22 7.59
CA ASN A 60 -0.77 -17.67 7.45
C ASN A 60 0.66 -18.10 7.77
N HIS A 61 0.86 -18.79 8.89
CA HIS A 61 2.16 -19.28 9.33
C HIS A 61 2.28 -20.77 9.05
N THR A 62 3.34 -21.20 8.38
CA THR A 62 3.60 -22.63 8.15
C THR A 62 4.23 -23.33 9.36
N VAL A 63 4.85 -22.55 10.26
CA VAL A 63 5.45 -23.01 11.51
C VAL A 63 5.04 -22.06 12.63
N VAL A 64 4.62 -22.62 13.76
CA VAL A 64 4.27 -21.85 14.95
C VAL A 64 5.56 -21.42 15.66
N HIS A 65 5.76 -20.12 15.80
CA HIS A 65 6.80 -19.54 16.64
C HIS A 65 6.17 -18.73 17.78
N ALA A 66 6.90 -18.59 18.88
CA ALA A 66 6.53 -17.76 20.01
C ALA A 66 6.41 -16.29 19.54
N THR A 67 5.20 -15.73 19.54
CA THR A 67 4.96 -14.39 18.97
C THR A 67 5.03 -13.28 20.03
N ARG A 68 5.90 -12.30 19.80
CA ARG A 68 5.88 -11.01 20.51
C ARG A 68 4.76 -10.11 20.01
N GLY A 69 4.56 -10.07 18.69
CA GLY A 69 3.52 -9.29 18.06
C GLY A 69 3.88 -8.85 16.65
N TYR A 70 3.15 -7.86 16.16
CA TYR A 70 3.22 -7.37 14.80
C TYR A 70 3.36 -5.85 14.78
N ARG A 71 4.13 -5.33 13.83
CA ARG A 71 4.24 -3.90 13.54
C ARG A 71 3.99 -3.65 12.07
N TYR A 72 3.29 -2.56 11.77
CA TYR A 72 2.94 -2.15 10.42
C TYR A 72 3.51 -0.77 10.15
N PHE A 73 4.33 -0.67 9.12
CA PHE A 73 4.92 0.55 8.61
C PHE A 73 4.32 0.85 7.24
N ILE A 74 4.32 2.12 6.86
CA ILE A 74 3.81 2.56 5.58
C ILE A 74 4.77 3.59 5.00
N THR A 75 4.86 3.62 3.68
CA THR A 75 5.60 4.67 2.97
C THR A 75 5.04 6.06 3.27
N ARG A 76 5.93 7.05 3.24
CA ARG A 76 5.59 8.49 3.30
C ARG A 76 4.84 8.91 2.03
N ASN A 77 4.22 10.09 2.06
CA ASN A 77 3.70 10.73 0.85
C ASN A 77 4.85 11.07 -0.11
N GLY A 78 4.61 10.93 -1.41
CA GLY A 78 5.63 11.17 -2.45
C GLY A 78 6.56 9.98 -2.71
N LEU A 79 6.11 8.75 -2.46
CA LEU A 79 6.83 7.53 -2.86
C LEU A 79 7.22 7.61 -4.35
N ASP A 80 8.52 7.50 -4.63
CA ASP A 80 9.05 7.49 -5.99
C ASP A 80 8.92 6.09 -6.60
N PRO A 81 8.05 5.88 -7.61
CA PRO A 81 7.82 4.56 -8.18
C PRO A 81 8.93 4.12 -9.15
N THR A 82 9.88 4.99 -9.48
CA THR A 82 10.92 4.73 -10.50
C THR A 82 12.14 4.03 -9.94
N ARG A 83 12.26 3.96 -8.60
CA ARG A 83 13.35 3.27 -7.90
C ARG A 83 12.81 2.30 -6.87
N ARG A 84 13.65 1.31 -6.54
CA ARG A 84 13.32 0.35 -5.49
C ARG A 84 13.23 1.05 -4.13
N ALA A 85 12.32 0.58 -3.29
CA ALA A 85 12.08 1.15 -1.97
C ALA A 85 13.28 0.99 -1.03
N THR A 86 13.52 2.03 -0.25
CA THR A 86 14.57 2.17 0.76
C THR A 86 13.93 2.45 2.11
N ARG A 87 14.71 2.43 3.21
CA ARG A 87 14.15 2.78 4.52
C ARG A 87 13.66 4.22 4.60
N ALA A 88 14.31 5.14 3.88
CA ALA A 88 13.95 6.55 3.87
C ALA A 88 12.54 6.79 3.28
N ASP A 89 12.01 5.84 2.50
CA ASP A 89 10.67 5.90 1.95
C ASP A 89 9.57 5.62 2.98
N PHE A 90 9.92 5.07 4.16
CA PHE A 90 8.97 4.69 5.20
C PHE A 90 8.93 5.71 6.34
N GLU A 91 7.77 5.80 6.99
CA GLU A 91 7.65 6.44 8.29
C GLU A 91 8.54 5.73 9.32
N ASP A 92 9.22 6.48 10.17
CA ASP A 92 10.13 5.93 11.19
C ASP A 92 9.37 5.13 12.25
N ALA A 93 8.14 5.57 12.56
CA ALA A 93 7.25 4.92 13.50
C ALA A 93 6.24 4.03 12.77
N PRO A 94 5.90 2.86 13.34
CA PRO A 94 4.79 2.06 12.81
C PRO A 94 3.46 2.80 13.03
N PHE A 95 2.60 2.83 12.02
CA PHE A 95 1.26 3.43 12.15
C PHE A 95 0.29 2.53 12.94
N ALA A 96 0.57 1.22 13.01
CA ALA A 96 -0.20 0.27 13.80
C ALA A 96 0.71 -0.80 14.42
N SER A 97 0.35 -1.27 15.61
CA SER A 97 1.04 -2.34 16.32
C SER A 97 0.06 -3.24 17.05
N VAL A 98 0.25 -4.55 16.95
CA VAL A 98 -0.52 -5.55 17.70
C VAL A 98 0.49 -6.34 18.54
N ILE A 99 0.68 -5.90 19.79
CA ILE A 99 1.74 -6.42 20.68
C ILE A 99 1.12 -7.25 21.79
N ASN A 100 1.68 -8.44 22.02
CA ASN A 100 1.40 -9.20 23.21
C ASN A 100 2.23 -8.67 24.39
N ARG A 101 1.56 -8.22 25.45
CA ARG A 101 2.22 -7.78 26.68
C ARG A 101 2.73 -8.96 27.52
N THR A 102 2.16 -10.15 27.33
CA THR A 102 2.54 -11.39 28.03
C THR A 102 2.84 -12.50 27.00
N PRO A 103 3.99 -12.42 26.30
CA PRO A 103 4.37 -13.39 25.28
C PRO A 103 4.61 -14.79 25.87
N PRO A 104 4.41 -15.87 25.09
CA PRO A 104 3.99 -15.88 23.69
C PRO A 104 2.47 -15.95 23.50
N LEU A 105 1.98 -15.35 22.41
CA LEU A 105 0.70 -15.81 21.84
C LEU A 105 0.98 -17.08 21.05
N ASN A 106 0.21 -18.14 21.30
CA ASN A 106 0.20 -19.38 20.51
C ASN A 106 -0.98 -19.42 19.53
N THR A 107 -1.89 -18.44 19.60
CA THR A 107 -2.97 -18.22 18.64
C THR A 107 -2.83 -16.83 18.01
N MET A 108 -3.03 -16.72 16.69
CA MET A 108 -2.86 -15.47 15.95
C MET A 108 -4.24 -14.97 15.50
N PRO A 109 -4.85 -14.01 16.19
CA PRO A 109 -6.13 -13.47 15.78
C PRO A 109 -5.97 -12.66 14.49
N MET A 110 -7.01 -12.67 13.64
CA MET A 110 -7.16 -11.69 12.57
C MET A 110 -7.04 -10.28 13.15
N GLN A 111 -6.29 -9.41 12.48
CA GLN A 111 -5.99 -8.08 12.96
C GLN A 111 -6.79 -7.06 12.16
N ALA A 112 -7.38 -6.08 12.83
CA ALA A 112 -7.97 -4.92 12.20
C ALA A 112 -7.07 -3.71 12.48
N ILE A 113 -6.33 -3.25 11.48
CA ILE A 113 -5.43 -2.09 11.61
C ILE A 113 -6.08 -0.87 10.96
N LYS A 114 -6.10 0.26 11.67
CA LYS A 114 -6.60 1.51 11.12
C LYS A 114 -5.53 2.12 10.22
N LEU A 115 -5.85 2.37 8.96
CA LEU A 115 -4.94 3.03 8.02
C LEU A 115 -4.80 4.52 8.37
N PRO A 116 -3.67 5.17 8.03
CA PRO A 116 -3.54 6.61 8.17
C PRO A 116 -4.62 7.36 7.38
N THR A 117 -4.95 8.57 7.82
CA THR A 117 -6.01 9.40 7.24
C THR A 117 -5.51 10.38 6.18
N ASP A 118 -4.19 10.48 6.03
CA ASP A 118 -3.46 11.50 5.27
C ASP A 118 -2.65 10.87 4.12
N ARG A 119 -3.11 9.74 3.59
CA ARG A 119 -2.47 9.01 2.48
C ARG A 119 -3.33 9.07 1.23
N THR A 120 -2.68 9.13 0.07
CA THR A 120 -3.34 9.18 -1.24
C THR A 120 -2.49 8.48 -2.29
N GLY A 121 -3.12 7.71 -3.18
CA GLY A 121 -2.39 7.01 -4.24
C GLY A 121 -1.59 5.81 -3.74
N HIS A 122 -0.55 5.44 -4.48
CA HIS A 122 0.22 4.23 -4.24
C HIS A 122 1.12 4.34 -2.99
N HIS A 123 0.97 3.39 -2.09
CA HIS A 123 1.83 3.20 -0.94
C HIS A 123 2.17 1.72 -0.75
N ILE A 124 3.27 1.46 -0.05
CA ILE A 124 3.66 0.10 0.37
C ILE A 124 3.47 -0.01 1.87
N ILE A 125 2.80 -1.07 2.31
CA ILE A 125 2.70 -1.42 3.74
C ILE A 125 3.71 -2.53 4.02
N LEU A 126 4.65 -2.26 4.91
CA LEU A 126 5.61 -3.23 5.42
C LEU A 126 5.11 -3.78 6.76
N SER A 127 4.87 -5.09 6.80
CA SER A 127 4.40 -5.81 7.97
C SER A 127 5.54 -6.64 8.56
N VAL A 128 5.73 -6.53 9.87
CA VAL A 128 6.82 -7.20 10.60
C VAL A 128 6.23 -8.06 11.71
N TRP A 129 6.38 -9.38 11.61
CA TRP A 129 6.10 -10.31 12.71
C TRP A 129 7.37 -10.48 13.56
N MET A 130 7.27 -10.19 14.84
CA MET A 130 8.37 -10.29 15.80
C MET A 130 8.25 -11.59 16.62
N VAL A 131 9.31 -12.38 16.59
CA VAL A 131 9.43 -13.61 17.38
C VAL A 131 9.98 -13.27 18.76
N SER A 132 9.32 -13.75 19.82
CA SER A 132 9.64 -13.34 21.20
C SER A 132 10.90 -13.98 21.79
N ASP A 133 11.33 -15.15 21.29
CA ASP A 133 12.40 -15.96 21.89
C ASP A 133 13.72 -16.00 21.09
N THR A 134 13.78 -15.41 19.89
CA THR A 134 14.96 -15.51 19.01
C THR A 134 15.49 -14.17 18.49
N GLY A 135 14.84 -13.04 18.80
CA GLY A 135 15.16 -11.73 18.23
C GLY A 135 14.92 -11.63 16.71
N ALA A 136 14.42 -12.71 16.08
CA ALA A 136 14.14 -12.77 14.67
C ALA A 136 12.84 -12.03 14.31
N GLY A 137 12.77 -11.56 13.06
CA GLY A 137 11.59 -10.93 12.49
C GLY A 137 11.28 -11.50 11.11
N PHE A 138 9.99 -11.63 10.80
CA PHE A 138 9.53 -11.97 9.47
C PHE A 138 8.91 -10.74 8.82
N TYR A 139 9.31 -10.46 7.60
CA TYR A 139 8.89 -9.28 6.86
C TYR A 139 8.00 -9.72 5.69
N SER A 140 6.94 -8.95 5.47
CA SER A 140 6.06 -9.08 4.31
C SER A 140 5.62 -7.68 3.89
N ALA A 141 5.70 -7.38 2.60
CA ALA A 141 5.22 -6.13 2.04
C ALA A 141 4.05 -6.39 1.10
N PHE A 142 3.15 -5.42 0.99
CA PHE A 142 2.08 -5.43 0.00
C PHE A 142 1.71 -4.00 -0.39
N ASP A 143 1.30 -3.84 -1.64
CA ASP A 143 0.95 -2.56 -2.22
C ASP A 143 -0.52 -2.22 -1.97
N VAL A 144 -0.76 -0.98 -1.58
CA VAL A 144 -2.08 -0.40 -1.44
C VAL A 144 -2.20 0.84 -2.30
N ASN A 145 -3.41 1.16 -2.71
CA ASN A 145 -3.73 2.37 -3.44
C ASN A 145 -4.84 3.11 -2.68
N PHE A 146 -4.50 4.23 -2.05
CA PHE A 146 -5.45 5.05 -1.31
C PHE A 146 -6.35 5.78 -2.30
N VAL A 147 -7.55 5.22 -2.48
CA VAL A 147 -8.64 5.75 -3.30
C VAL A 147 -9.63 6.45 -2.38
N GLY A 148 -10.09 7.65 -2.75
CA GLY A 148 -11.10 8.34 -1.94
C GLY A 148 -10.57 8.94 -0.64
N GLY A 149 -9.57 9.83 -0.73
CA GLY A 149 -9.36 10.85 0.31
C GLY A 149 -10.55 11.82 0.34
N GLY A 150 -11.66 11.37 0.92
CA GLY A 150 -12.92 12.09 1.03
C GLY A 150 -13.92 11.16 1.69
N GLY A 151 -14.06 11.29 3.01
CA GLY A 151 -15.08 10.58 3.77
C GLY A 151 -16.46 10.72 3.13
N GLY A 152 -17.31 9.74 3.42
CA GLY A 152 -18.62 9.54 2.80
C GLY A 152 -19.41 10.82 2.51
N GLY A 153 -20.03 10.84 1.33
CA GLY A 153 -21.14 11.74 0.98
C GLY A 153 -20.89 13.20 1.32
N GLY A 154 -20.16 13.92 0.47
CA GLY A 154 -20.08 15.37 0.59
C GLY A 154 -19.24 16.00 -0.50
N GLU A 155 -19.82 17.01 -1.13
CA GLU A 155 -19.21 17.98 -2.04
C GLU A 155 -18.00 18.68 -1.38
N THR A 156 -16.86 18.00 -1.24
CA THR A 156 -15.66 18.62 -0.67
C THR A 156 -14.90 19.41 -1.73
N GLU A 157 -14.50 20.61 -1.35
CA GLU A 157 -13.89 21.65 -2.21
C GLU A 157 -12.51 21.28 -2.78
N ASN A 158 -11.94 20.13 -2.42
CA ASN A 158 -10.63 19.69 -2.91
C ASN A 158 -10.63 18.22 -3.37
N PRO A 159 -10.96 17.95 -4.63
CA PRO A 159 -11.04 16.59 -5.18
C PRO A 159 -9.66 15.92 -5.31
N ALA A 160 -9.61 14.58 -5.34
CA ALA A 160 -8.37 13.83 -5.54
C ALA A 160 -7.95 13.77 -7.03
N SER A 161 -6.68 13.49 -7.34
CA SER A 161 -6.24 13.28 -8.73
C SER A 161 -6.91 12.06 -9.35
N TRP A 162 -7.27 12.16 -10.63
CA TRP A 162 -7.67 11.00 -11.40
C TRP A 162 -6.51 10.01 -11.57
N SER A 163 -6.80 8.72 -11.54
CA SER A 163 -5.83 7.64 -11.71
C SER A 163 -6.30 6.63 -12.76
N PRO A 164 -5.42 6.21 -13.69
CA PRO A 164 -5.73 5.17 -14.68
C PRO A 164 -5.70 3.75 -14.11
N ASN A 165 -5.31 3.56 -12.85
CA ASN A 165 -4.90 2.25 -12.32
C ASN A 165 -6.02 1.55 -11.56
N SER A 166 -7.10 1.17 -12.25
CA SER A 166 -8.20 0.37 -11.69
C SER A 166 -8.84 0.98 -10.45
N VAL A 167 -9.06 2.29 -10.47
CA VAL A 167 -9.73 3.03 -9.40
C VAL A 167 -11.23 3.05 -9.65
N PHE A 168 -12.01 2.64 -8.66
CA PHE A 168 -13.46 2.75 -8.73
C PHE A 168 -13.90 4.19 -8.46
N TYR A 169 -14.69 4.73 -9.37
CA TYR A 169 -15.28 6.07 -9.27
C TYR A 169 -16.80 5.94 -9.19
N PRO A 170 -17.44 6.18 -8.03
CA PRO A 170 -18.89 6.20 -7.94
C PRO A 170 -19.47 7.43 -8.66
N VAL A 171 -20.74 7.36 -9.08
CA VAL A 171 -21.43 8.51 -9.68
C VAL A 171 -21.39 9.69 -8.72
N GLY A 172 -21.09 10.89 -9.23
CA GLY A 172 -21.08 12.14 -8.47
C GLY A 172 -19.73 12.49 -7.85
N VAL A 173 -18.77 11.56 -7.75
CA VAL A 173 -17.44 11.86 -7.19
C VAL A 173 -16.70 12.88 -8.04
N LEU A 174 -15.97 13.79 -7.39
CA LEU A 174 -15.10 14.75 -8.04
C LEU A 174 -13.66 14.23 -8.06
N CYS A 175 -12.96 14.41 -9.18
CA CYS A 175 -11.53 14.23 -9.30
C CYS A 175 -10.92 15.37 -10.11
N PHE A 176 -9.63 15.68 -9.95
CA PHE A 176 -8.93 16.56 -10.88
C PHE A 176 -8.09 15.78 -11.88
N ALA A 177 -8.10 16.23 -13.12
CA ALA A 177 -7.27 15.71 -14.19
C ALA A 177 -6.90 16.88 -15.10
N GLN A 178 -5.68 16.89 -15.65
CA GLN A 178 -5.13 17.77 -16.71
C GLN A 178 -5.71 19.19 -16.84
N ARG A 179 -7.00 19.32 -17.20
CA ARG A 179 -7.71 20.58 -17.53
C ARG A 179 -8.61 21.12 -16.42
N GLY A 180 -8.75 20.45 -15.28
CA GLY A 180 -9.56 20.94 -14.16
C GLY A 180 -10.20 19.84 -13.31
N VAL A 181 -11.28 20.19 -12.64
CA VAL A 181 -12.11 19.29 -11.83
C VAL A 181 -13.21 18.69 -12.69
N TYR A 182 -13.40 17.37 -12.56
CA TYR A 182 -14.39 16.57 -13.26
C TYR A 182 -15.26 15.80 -12.26
N ARG A 183 -16.54 15.65 -12.60
CA ARG A 183 -17.50 14.83 -11.87
C ARG A 183 -17.77 13.52 -12.63
N CYS A 184 -17.74 12.39 -11.93
CA CYS A 184 -18.11 11.10 -12.48
C CYS A 184 -19.61 11.04 -12.78
N ARG A 185 -19.99 10.63 -13.98
CA ARG A 185 -21.39 10.53 -14.44
C ARG A 185 -21.93 9.11 -14.40
N SER A 186 -21.06 8.12 -14.58
CA SER A 186 -21.41 6.71 -14.60
C SER A 186 -20.37 5.96 -13.79
N ALA A 187 -20.80 5.18 -12.81
CA ALA A 187 -19.89 4.47 -11.94
C ALA A 187 -19.04 3.49 -12.75
N HIS A 188 -17.72 3.51 -12.56
CA HIS A 188 -16.81 2.69 -13.33
C HIS A 188 -15.50 2.43 -12.57
N THR A 189 -14.78 1.41 -13.00
CA THR A 189 -13.38 1.17 -12.59
C THR A 189 -12.46 1.69 -13.69
N SER A 190 -11.54 2.59 -13.37
CA SER A 190 -10.73 3.30 -14.35
C SER A 190 -9.73 2.40 -15.07
N ASN A 191 -9.40 2.80 -16.30
CA ASN A 191 -8.26 2.31 -17.06
C ASN A 191 -7.61 3.50 -17.79
N SER A 192 -6.49 3.26 -18.46
CA SER A 192 -5.73 4.29 -19.16
C SER A 192 -6.52 5.04 -20.25
N GLY A 193 -7.53 4.42 -20.85
CA GLY A 193 -8.38 5.04 -21.87
C GLY A 193 -9.55 5.86 -21.33
N TRP A 194 -9.81 5.80 -20.02
CA TRP A 194 -11.01 6.38 -19.40
C TRP A 194 -10.73 7.66 -18.61
N ALA A 195 -9.70 8.40 -19.02
CA ALA A 195 -9.31 9.66 -18.40
C ALA A 195 -10.41 10.74 -18.53
N PRO A 196 -10.60 11.60 -17.51
CA PRO A 196 -11.43 12.78 -17.62
C PRO A 196 -10.88 13.72 -18.70
N GLY A 197 -11.76 14.21 -19.57
CA GLY A 197 -11.38 14.97 -20.77
C GLY A 197 -11.14 14.12 -22.03
N VAL A 198 -11.11 12.79 -21.90
CA VAL A 198 -11.11 11.83 -23.02
C VAL A 198 -12.43 11.06 -23.05
N ALA A 199 -12.83 10.47 -21.92
CA ALA A 199 -14.06 9.69 -21.79
C ALA A 199 -15.25 10.53 -21.29
N PHE A 200 -15.82 11.35 -22.18
CA PHE A 200 -16.94 12.27 -21.85
C PHE A 200 -18.25 11.59 -21.40
N THR A 201 -18.40 10.30 -21.70
CA THR A 201 -19.54 9.49 -21.21
C THR A 201 -19.41 9.18 -19.71
N LEU A 202 -18.18 9.12 -19.20
CA LEU A 202 -17.87 8.81 -17.81
C LEU A 202 -17.69 10.08 -16.96
N TRP A 203 -17.30 11.20 -17.59
CA TRP A 203 -16.88 12.41 -16.89
C TRP A 203 -17.55 13.68 -17.44
N VAL A 204 -17.92 14.61 -16.55
CA VAL A 204 -18.32 15.98 -16.91
C VAL A 204 -17.36 16.97 -16.27
N TYR A 205 -16.93 17.98 -17.04
CA TYR A 205 -16.11 19.07 -16.53
C TYR A 205 -16.93 19.97 -15.59
N VAL A 206 -16.34 20.39 -14.47
CA VAL A 206 -17.01 21.20 -13.45
C VAL A 206 -16.40 22.59 -13.36
N ARG A 207 -15.08 22.70 -13.13
CA ARG A 207 -14.39 23.98 -12.91
C ARG A 207 -12.87 23.87 -13.13
N PRO A 208 -12.16 24.98 -13.38
CA PRO A 208 -10.70 24.98 -13.48
C PRO A 208 -10.04 24.68 -12.12
N MET A 209 -8.75 24.31 -12.13
CA MET A 209 -7.95 24.23 -10.89
C MET A 209 -7.66 25.66 -10.42
N VAL A 210 -7.89 25.94 -9.14
CA VAL A 210 -7.57 27.23 -8.50
C VAL A 210 -6.14 27.18 -7.97
#